data_AF-A0A0V0YUX0-F1
#
_entry.id   AF-A0A0V0YUX0-F1
#
_cell.length_a   1.000
_cell.length_b   1.000
_cell.length_c   1.000
_cell.angle_alpha   90.00
_cell.angle_beta   90.00
_cell.angle_gamma   90.00
#
_symmetry.space_group_name_H-M   'P 1'
#
loop_
_entity.id
_entity.type
_entity.pdbx_description
1 polymer ?
#
loop_
_entity_poly.entity_id
_entity_poly.type
_entity_poly.pdbx_seq_one_letter_code
_entity_poly.pdbx_strand_id
1 'polypeptide(L)'
;MNFLNSAWNSIDASTVINCFNKSGFCRKLSDSAVVEDTDESVIISKEWQQIAGTNVTFSDYVDCDSSLFAFQQSSLKEILEQHQADANQEDNDDDDDDDKEQEALPIPTLTAALEAMDTVRRYVCSFNVDENV
;
A
#
# COMPACT_ATOMS: atom_id res chain seq x y z
N MET A 1 -11.62 9.32 -8.37
CA MET A 1 -10.46 10.19 -8.68
C MET A 1 -9.24 9.29 -8.79
N ASN A 2 -8.58 9.26 -9.95
CA ASN A 2 -7.43 8.40 -10.16
C ASN A 2 -6.15 9.25 -10.12
N PHE A 3 -5.74 9.62 -8.90
CA PHE A 3 -4.66 10.58 -8.62
C PHE A 3 -3.32 10.19 -9.26
N LEU A 4 -3.04 8.88 -9.36
CA LEU A 4 -1.86 8.39 -10.07
C LEU A 4 -1.89 8.74 -11.55
N ASN A 5 -3.03 8.56 -12.21
CA ASN A 5 -3.15 8.82 -13.63
C ASN A 5 -3.02 10.32 -13.94
N SER A 6 -3.59 11.19 -13.09
CA SER A 6 -3.41 12.64 -13.26
C SER A 6 -1.97 13.08 -13.00
N ALA A 7 -1.31 12.51 -11.99
CA ALA A 7 0.09 12.82 -11.70
C ALA A 7 1.01 12.39 -12.85
N TRP A 8 0.82 11.18 -13.38
CA TRP A 8 1.61 10.66 -14.50
C TRP A 8 1.45 11.51 -15.76
N ASN A 9 0.22 11.88 -16.10
CA ASN A 9 -0.06 12.72 -17.27
C ASN A 9 0.36 14.19 -17.09
N SER A 10 0.72 14.62 -15.88
CA SER A 10 1.23 15.98 -15.60
C SER A 10 2.75 16.11 -15.75
N ILE A 11 3.46 14.99 -15.97
CA ILE A 11 4.91 15.00 -16.14
C ILE A 11 5.25 15.35 -17.58
N ASP A 12 6.09 16.37 -17.76
CA ASP A 12 6.61 16.73 -19.08
C ASP A 12 7.58 15.67 -19.62
N ALA A 13 7.54 15.45 -20.93
CA ALA A 13 8.46 14.55 -21.63
C ALA A 13 9.94 14.88 -21.36
N SER A 14 10.26 16.18 -21.21
CA SER A 14 11.61 16.65 -20.86
C SER A 14 12.08 16.14 -19.50
N THR A 15 11.17 16.01 -18.53
CA THR A 15 11.46 15.47 -17.19
C THR A 15 11.83 14.00 -17.30
N VAL A 16 11.06 13.22 -18.07
CA VAL A 16 11.36 11.80 -18.32
C VAL A 16 12.74 11.65 -18.98
N ILE A 17 13.01 12.40 -20.05
CA ILE A 17 14.29 12.40 -20.76
C ILE A 17 15.46 12.76 -19.82
N ASN A 18 15.29 13.79 -18.99
CA ASN A 18 16.30 14.21 -18.04
C ASN A 18 16.58 13.17 -16.96
N CYS A 19 15.57 12.44 -16.50
CA CYS A 19 15.74 11.31 -15.59
C CYS A 19 16.60 10.21 -16.23
N PHE A 20 16.30 9.80 -17.46
CA PHE A 20 17.12 8.81 -18.18
C PHE A 20 18.57 9.28 -18.40
N ASN A 21 18.76 10.56 -18.75
CA ASN A 21 20.08 11.16 -18.90
C ASN A 21 20.89 11.14 -17.60
N LYS A 22 20.26 11.48 -16.46
CA LYS A 22 20.93 11.53 -15.14
C LYS A 22 21.17 10.15 -14.54
N SER A 23 20.32 9.18 -14.84
CA SER A 23 20.45 7.80 -14.34
C SER A 23 21.55 6.99 -15.05
N GLY A 24 22.26 7.58 -16.02
CA GLY A 24 23.40 6.93 -16.68
C GLY A 24 23.01 5.95 -17.79
N PHE A 25 21.73 5.85 -18.13
CA PHE A 25 21.25 5.02 -19.25
C PHE A 25 21.63 5.60 -20.62
N CYS A 26 21.72 6.93 -20.72
CA CYS A 26 22.16 7.61 -21.94
C CYS A 26 23.70 7.66 -21.99
N ARG A 27 24.34 6.51 -22.19
CA ARG A 27 25.68 6.51 -22.81
C ARG A 27 25.52 7.06 -24.22
N LYS A 28 26.47 7.89 -24.67
CA LYS A 28 26.55 8.33 -26.07
C LYS A 28 26.59 7.07 -26.94
N LEU A 29 25.44 6.64 -27.44
CA LEU A 29 25.37 5.69 -28.53
C LEU A 29 26.06 6.41 -29.68
N SER A 30 27.22 5.93 -30.06
CA SER A 30 27.91 6.34 -31.27
C SER A 30 27.00 6.03 -32.45
N ASP A 31 26.18 7.02 -32.84
CA ASP A 31 25.56 7.33 -34.13
C ASP A 31 25.10 6.16 -35.03
N SER A 32 24.69 5.04 -34.47
CA SER A 32 24.28 3.87 -35.25
C SER A 32 23.29 3.00 -34.49
N ALA A 33 22.07 3.50 -34.34
CA ALA A 33 20.87 2.66 -34.32
C ALA A 33 19.64 3.56 -34.41
N VAL A 34 19.22 3.86 -35.64
CA VAL A 34 17.80 4.11 -35.89
C VAL A 34 17.15 2.75 -35.69
N VAL A 35 16.53 2.54 -34.52
CA VAL A 35 15.71 1.35 -34.28
C VAL A 35 14.35 1.70 -34.86
N GLU A 36 14.08 1.25 -36.08
CA GLU A 36 12.70 1.20 -36.58
C GLU A 36 11.93 0.21 -35.71
N ASP A 37 10.76 0.65 -35.26
CA ASP A 37 9.78 -0.13 -34.52
C ASP A 37 9.31 -1.30 -35.40
N THR A 38 10.02 -2.42 -35.29
CA THR A 38 9.68 -3.67 -35.98
C THR A 38 9.70 -4.81 -34.97
N ASP A 39 8.48 -5.28 -34.69
CA ASP A 39 8.09 -6.62 -34.26
C ASP A 39 8.97 -7.31 -33.21
N GLU A 40 8.50 -7.22 -31.95
CA GLU A 40 8.44 -8.27 -30.94
C GLU A 40 9.57 -9.34 -30.93
N SER A 41 10.82 -8.88 -30.91
CA SER A 41 11.97 -9.68 -30.51
C SER A 41 13.05 -8.72 -30.05
N VAL A 42 13.09 -8.44 -28.74
CA VAL A 42 14.19 -7.69 -28.15
C VAL A 42 15.44 -8.55 -28.30
N ILE A 43 16.22 -8.31 -29.37
CA ILE A 43 17.51 -8.97 -29.56
C ILE A 43 18.47 -8.38 -28.54
N ILE A 44 18.58 -9.06 -27.40
CA ILE A 44 19.55 -8.77 -26.35
C ILE A 44 20.94 -8.93 -26.97
N SER A 45 21.73 -7.85 -27.00
CA SER A 45 23.08 -7.91 -27.57
C SER A 45 23.94 -8.90 -26.78
N LYS A 46 24.97 -9.49 -27.42
CA LYS A 46 25.87 -10.46 -26.79
C LYS A 46 26.55 -9.93 -25.52
N GLU A 47 26.70 -8.60 -25.43
CA GLU A 47 27.27 -7.91 -24.26
C GLU A 47 26.31 -7.88 -23.07
N TRP A 48 25.00 -7.94 -23.31
CA TRP A 48 23.98 -8.04 -22.28
C TRP A 48 23.68 -9.49 -21.88
N GLN A 49 23.98 -10.47 -22.72
CA GLN A 49 23.78 -11.90 -22.42
C GLN A 49 24.68 -12.41 -21.28
N GLN A 50 25.82 -11.76 -21.05
CA GLN A 50 26.70 -12.03 -19.91
C GLN A 50 26.73 -10.84 -18.98
N ILE A 51 26.38 -11.06 -17.71
CA ILE A 51 26.61 -10.04 -16.68
C ILE A 51 28.12 -9.98 -16.45
N ALA A 52 28.72 -8.87 -16.87
CA ALA A 52 30.16 -8.66 -17.01
C ALA A 52 31.02 -9.39 -15.95
N GLY A 53 31.80 -10.38 -16.40
CA GLY A 53 32.79 -11.08 -15.56
C GLY A 53 32.23 -12.20 -14.68
N THR A 54 30.97 -12.57 -14.85
CA THR A 54 30.33 -13.67 -14.11
C THR A 54 29.85 -14.77 -15.05
N ASN A 55 29.62 -15.97 -14.52
CA ASN A 55 28.98 -17.07 -15.25
C ASN A 55 27.44 -16.95 -15.26
N VAL A 56 26.90 -15.78 -14.89
CA VAL A 56 25.47 -15.53 -14.74
C VAL A 56 24.96 -14.92 -16.04
N THR A 57 23.92 -15.52 -16.59
CA THR A 57 23.25 -15.03 -17.80
C THR A 57 22.26 -13.94 -17.46
N PHE A 58 21.84 -13.17 -18.46
CA PHE A 58 20.73 -12.22 -18.30
C PHE A 58 19.46 -12.89 -17.76
N SER A 59 19.12 -14.07 -18.28
CA SER A 59 17.94 -14.84 -17.82
C SER A 59 18.05 -15.21 -16.35
N ASP A 60 19.22 -15.63 -15.86
CA ASP A 60 19.40 -15.95 -14.44
C ASP A 60 19.12 -14.74 -13.52
N TYR A 61 19.41 -13.52 -14.00
CA TYR A 61 19.09 -12.29 -13.26
C TYR A 61 17.62 -11.91 -13.35
N VAL A 62 17.02 -12.01 -14.54
CA VAL A 62 15.58 -11.74 -14.73
C VAL A 62 14.72 -12.73 -13.96
N ASP A 63 15.11 -14.00 -13.92
CA ASP A 63 14.33 -15.08 -13.33
C ASP A 63 14.69 -15.32 -11.86
N CYS A 64 15.57 -14.50 -11.25
CA CYS A 64 16.11 -14.74 -9.91
C CYS A 64 15.04 -14.80 -8.81
N ASP A 65 13.90 -14.12 -9.02
CA ASP A 65 12.75 -14.07 -8.12
C ASP A 65 11.52 -14.78 -8.70
N SER A 66 11.64 -15.50 -9.81
CA SER A 66 10.50 -16.18 -10.44
C SER A 66 9.83 -17.23 -9.54
N SER A 67 10.57 -17.76 -8.56
CA SER A 67 10.04 -18.67 -7.53
C SER A 67 9.78 -18.00 -6.19
N LEU A 68 10.04 -16.69 -6.07
CA LEU A 68 9.77 -15.92 -4.89
C LEU A 68 8.27 -15.60 -4.84
N PHE A 69 7.54 -16.36 -4.01
CA PHE A 69 6.17 -15.99 -3.65
C PHE A 69 6.20 -14.75 -2.76
N ALA A 70 6.10 -13.56 -3.36
CA ALA A 70 6.04 -12.29 -2.64
C ALA A 70 4.77 -12.16 -1.77
N PHE A 71 3.75 -12.96 -2.07
CA PHE A 71 2.54 -13.12 -1.28
C PHE A 71 2.04 -14.55 -1.40
N GLN A 72 1.53 -15.09 -0.30
CA GLN A 72 0.78 -16.34 -0.32
C GLN A 72 -0.67 -16.02 -0.68
N GLN A 73 -1.14 -16.49 -1.83
CA GLN A 73 -2.55 -16.41 -2.18
C GLN A 73 -3.30 -17.54 -1.45
N SER A 74 -3.74 -17.27 -0.22
CA SER A 74 -4.62 -18.18 0.50
C SER A 74 -5.99 -18.23 -0.17
N SER A 75 -6.54 -19.43 -0.31
CA SER A 75 -7.94 -19.59 -0.69
C SER A 75 -8.87 -19.05 0.42
N LEU A 76 -10.09 -18.67 0.05
CA LEU A 76 -11.08 -18.21 1.04
C LEU A 76 -11.29 -19.25 2.16
N LYS A 77 -11.22 -20.54 1.85
CA LYS A 77 -11.32 -21.63 2.81
C LYS A 77 -10.18 -21.59 3.83
N GLU A 78 -8.94 -21.48 3.36
CA GLU A 78 -7.76 -21.40 4.23
C GLU A 78 -7.78 -20.15 5.11
N ILE A 79 -8.30 -19.03 4.60
CA ILE A 79 -8.47 -17.79 5.38
C ILE A 79 -9.48 -18.00 6.52
N LEU A 80 -10.61 -18.66 6.26
CA LEU A 80 -11.63 -18.93 7.26
C LEU A 80 -11.16 -19.96 8.31
N GLU A 81 -10.40 -20.98 7.89
CA GLU A 81 -9.81 -21.97 8.80
C GLU A 81 -8.76 -21.33 9.71
N GLN A 82 -7.90 -20.43 9.19
CA GLN A 82 -6.94 -19.69 10.01
C GLN A 82 -7.65 -18.79 11.02
N HIS A 83 -8.66 -18.02 10.59
CA HIS A 83 -9.42 -17.16 11.50
C HIS A 83 -10.14 -17.94 12.61
N GLN A 84 -10.59 -19.16 12.33
CA GLN A 84 -11.16 -20.03 13.35
C GLN A 84 -10.10 -20.59 14.29
N ALA A 85 -8.91 -20.93 13.79
CA ALA A 85 -7.80 -21.38 14.62
C ALA A 85 -7.32 -20.27 15.56
N ASP A 86 -7.19 -19.04 15.06
CA ASP A 86 -6.77 -17.87 15.82
C ASP A 86 -7.78 -17.51 16.91
N ALA A 87 -9.08 -17.53 16.59
CA ALA A 87 -10.15 -17.26 17.56
C ALA A 87 -10.23 -18.30 18.69
N ASN A 88 -9.80 -19.54 18.44
CA ASN A 88 -9.76 -20.59 19.46
C ASN A 88 -8.46 -20.58 20.29
N GLN A 89 -7.51 -19.70 19.96
CA GLN A 89 -6.25 -19.55 20.69
C GLN A 89 -6.31 -18.47 21.78
N GLU A 90 -7.32 -17.60 21.78
CA GLU A 90 -7.47 -16.49 22.75
C GLU A 90 -8.02 -16.94 24.13
N ASP A 91 -8.40 -18.22 24.30
CA ASP A 91 -9.01 -18.73 25.55
C ASP A 91 -8.04 -19.45 26.51
N ASN A 92 -6.72 -19.30 26.35
CA ASN A 92 -5.73 -19.95 27.25
C ASN A 92 -4.69 -19.00 27.88
N ASP A 93 -4.94 -17.69 27.89
CA ASP A 93 -4.28 -16.81 28.84
C ASP A 93 -5.22 -16.59 30.02
N ASP A 94 -5.00 -17.42 31.04
CA ASP A 94 -5.57 -17.34 32.39
C ASP A 94 -5.03 -16.09 33.10
N ASP A 95 -5.32 -14.91 32.55
CA ASP A 95 -5.20 -13.64 33.26
C ASP A 95 -6.62 -13.22 33.67
N ASP A 96 -6.88 -13.40 34.95
CA ASP A 96 -8.03 -13.00 35.73
C ASP A 96 -8.23 -11.47 35.66
N ASP A 97 -8.67 -10.96 34.50
CA ASP A 97 -9.21 -9.63 34.35
C ASP A 97 -10.68 -9.71 33.96
N ASP A 98 -11.52 -9.09 34.79
CA ASP A 98 -12.98 -9.13 34.80
C ASP A 98 -13.54 -8.39 33.57
N ASP A 99 -13.32 -8.93 32.37
CA ASP A 99 -13.92 -8.48 31.11
C ASP A 99 -15.38 -8.95 31.04
N LYS A 100 -16.21 -8.31 31.86
CA LYS A 100 -17.65 -8.30 31.62
C LYS A 100 -17.87 -7.68 30.26
N GLU A 101 -18.31 -8.49 29.30
CA GLU A 101 -18.92 -8.03 28.05
C GLU A 101 -19.77 -6.80 28.34
N GLN A 102 -19.27 -5.61 27.98
CA GLN A 102 -20.08 -4.41 28.01
C GLN A 102 -21.18 -4.63 27.00
N GLU A 103 -22.39 -4.96 27.46
CA GLU A 103 -23.59 -4.93 26.63
C GLU A 103 -23.60 -3.60 25.88
N ALA A 104 -23.32 -3.67 24.57
CA ALA A 104 -23.23 -2.48 23.74
C ALA A 104 -24.59 -1.79 23.76
N LEU A 105 -24.67 -0.65 24.46
CA LEU A 105 -25.90 0.11 24.55
C LEU A 105 -26.39 0.47 23.13
N PRO A 106 -27.71 0.43 22.88
CA PRO A 106 -28.24 0.70 21.56
C PRO A 106 -27.83 2.10 21.09
N ILE A 107 -27.44 2.20 19.82
CA ILE A 107 -27.07 3.48 19.19
C ILE A 107 -28.27 4.44 19.32
N PRO A 108 -28.10 5.63 19.94
CA PRO A 108 -29.21 6.55 20.13
C PRO A 108 -29.70 7.09 18.79
N THR A 109 -31.00 7.40 18.73
CA THR A 109 -31.57 8.11 17.59
C THR A 109 -31.04 9.55 17.54
N LEU A 110 -31.09 10.19 16.37
CA LEU A 110 -30.66 11.59 16.22
C LEU A 110 -31.38 12.52 17.21
N THR A 111 -32.69 12.31 17.42
CA THR A 111 -33.48 13.09 18.38
C THR A 111 -32.96 12.90 19.81
N ALA A 112 -32.73 11.66 20.23
CA ALA A 112 -32.20 11.37 21.58
C ALA A 112 -30.80 11.98 21.77
N ALA A 113 -29.96 11.95 20.73
CA ALA A 113 -28.65 12.60 20.77
C ALA A 113 -28.77 14.14 20.90
N LEU A 114 -29.70 14.77 20.17
CA LEU A 114 -29.95 16.21 20.27
C LEU A 114 -30.48 16.62 21.66
N GLU A 115 -31.36 15.83 22.27
CA GLU A 115 -31.88 16.06 23.63
C GLU A 115 -30.79 15.90 24.70
N ALA A 116 -29.92 14.92 24.55
CA ALA A 116 -28.76 14.74 25.42
C ALA A 116 -27.79 15.92 25.31
N MET A 117 -27.50 16.38 24.09
CA MET A 117 -26.66 17.57 23.89
C MET A 117 -27.31 18.85 24.46
N ASP A 118 -28.63 19.02 24.31
CA ASP A 118 -29.35 20.14 24.94
C ASP A 118 -29.25 20.11 26.47
N THR A 119 -29.32 18.92 27.05
CA THR A 119 -29.15 18.70 28.49
C THR A 119 -27.74 19.08 28.96
N VAL A 120 -26.71 18.63 28.24
CA VAL A 120 -25.31 19.01 28.52
C VAL A 120 -25.12 20.52 28.37
N ARG A 121 -25.66 21.14 27.31
CA ARG A 121 -25.60 22.59 27.11
C ARG A 121 -26.20 23.35 28.29
N ARG A 122 -27.41 22.97 28.73
CA ARG A 122 -28.08 23.59 29.88
C ARG A 122 -27.27 23.44 31.16
N TYR A 123 -26.67 22.28 31.39
CA TYR A 123 -25.81 22.06 32.56
C TYR A 123 -24.56 22.95 32.53
N VAL A 124 -23.83 22.97 31.41
CA VAL A 124 -22.61 23.80 31.26
C VAL A 124 -22.94 25.29 31.40
N CYS A 125 -24.02 25.75 30.77
CA CYS A 125 -24.45 27.14 30.86
C CYS A 125 -25.10 27.52 32.21
N SER A 126 -25.37 26.55 33.08
CA SER A 126 -25.90 26.83 34.43
C SER A 126 -24.79 27.27 35.40
N PHE A 127 -23.53 26.98 35.08
CA PHE A 127 -22.40 27.60 35.74
C PHE A 127 -22.24 29.01 35.15
N ASN A 128 -22.46 30.04 35.95
CA ASN A 128 -22.02 31.39 35.61
C ASN A 128 -20.49 31.30 35.40
N VAL A 129 -20.05 31.34 34.14
CA VAL A 129 -18.67 31.72 33.83
C VAL A 129 -18.62 33.22 34.10
N ASP A 130 -18.44 33.59 35.37
CA ASP A 130 -18.12 34.96 35.73
C ASP A 130 -16.80 35.28 35.04
N GLU A 131 -16.94 36.11 34.01
CA GLU A 131 -15.89 36.81 33.30
C GLU A 131 -15.24 37.80 34.29
N ASN A 132 -14.38 37.29 35.19
CA ASN A 132 -13.49 38.13 35.99
C ASN A 132 -12.06 37.95 35.51
N VAL A 133 -11.71 38.85 34.59
CA VAL A 133 -10.37 39.37 34.30
C VAL A 133 -9.68 39.83 35.58
#